data_AF-A0A7S2VIM4-F1
#
_entry.id   AF-A0A7S2VIM4-F1
#
_cell.length_a   1.000
_cell.length_b   1.000
_cell.length_c   1.000
_cell.angle_alpha   90.00
_cell.angle_beta   90.00
_cell.angle_gamma   90.00
#
_symmetry.space_group_name_H-M   'P 1'
#
loop_
_entity.id
_entity.type
_entity.pdbx_description
1 polymer ?
#
loop_
_entity_poly.entity_id
_entity_poly.type
_entity_poly.pdbx_seq_one_letter_code
_entity_poly.pdbx_strand_id
1 'polypeptide(L)'
;SVVVVCGSGTVFRVVSLVVFHLSRGDDNCVLMQVGKAGESGFVPSFQLPGGKLERGETYNDALERLFNTKLAGVIDKSHVASVSRDREVVQKESKEFVVCTKYIRNVCSASFTANHVTAPSCTVKAASWEALQSETNLELHALLERPVWISSDVNRTLFAWVSEDESALLSGSSGEALLTQWMSALEPPRPDQEESGDGFDNSGEIEI
;
A
#
# COMPACT_ATOMS: atom_id res chain seq x y z
N SER A 1 0.60 7.41 -20.06
CA SER A 1 0.67 6.19 -20.89
C SER A 1 1.01 6.61 -22.31
N VAL A 2 1.87 5.87 -23.01
CA VAL A 2 2.19 6.14 -24.42
C VAL A 2 1.97 4.86 -25.21
N VAL A 3 1.46 4.96 -26.44
CA VAL A 3 1.40 3.83 -27.38
C VAL A 3 2.60 3.92 -28.31
N VAL A 4 3.31 2.82 -28.46
CA VAL A 4 4.52 2.71 -29.28
C VAL A 4 4.27 1.68 -30.37
N VAL A 5 4.49 2.06 -31.62
CA VAL A 5 4.49 1.16 -32.77
C VAL A 5 5.93 0.80 -33.08
N CYS A 6 6.28 -0.47 -33.01
CA CYS A 6 7.61 -0.96 -33.36
C CYS A 6 7.77 -1.07 -34.87
N GLY A 7 9.02 -1.15 -35.36
CA GLY A 7 9.31 -1.34 -36.79
C GLY A 7 8.73 -2.64 -37.38
N SER A 8 8.37 -3.61 -36.53
CA SER A 8 7.66 -4.84 -36.91
C SER A 8 6.15 -4.65 -37.12
N GLY A 9 5.60 -3.47 -36.83
CA GLY A 9 4.16 -3.22 -36.78
C GLY A 9 3.49 -3.63 -35.46
N THR A 10 4.24 -4.24 -34.52
CA THR A 10 3.72 -4.59 -33.19
C THR A 10 3.44 -3.32 -32.38
N VAL A 11 2.30 -3.30 -31.69
CA VAL A 11 1.87 -2.17 -30.86
C VAL A 11 2.03 -2.52 -29.38
N PHE A 12 2.72 -1.65 -28.64
CA PHE A 12 2.84 -1.74 -27.19
C PHE A 12 2.22 -0.53 -26.52
N ARG A 13 1.51 -0.76 -25.41
CA ARG A 13 1.22 0.29 -24.45
C ARG A 13 2.35 0.36 -23.45
N VAL A 14 2.99 1.52 -23.29
CA VAL A 14 4.05 1.74 -22.30
C VAL A 14 3.51 2.57 -21.14
N VAL A 15 3.70 2.06 -19.93
CA VAL A 15 3.29 2.70 -18.68
C VAL A 15 4.51 2.84 -17.77
N SER A 16 4.86 4.07 -17.44
CA SER A 16 5.88 4.36 -16.43
C SER A 16 5.24 4.40 -15.04
N LEU A 17 5.83 3.68 -14.10
CA LEU A 17 5.41 3.61 -12.71
C LEU A 17 6.55 4.07 -11.79
N VAL A 18 6.18 4.65 -10.66
CA VAL A 18 7.05 4.79 -9.49
C VAL A 18 6.45 3.92 -8.40
N VAL A 19 7.26 3.04 -7.84
CA VAL A 19 6.88 2.13 -6.75
C VAL A 19 7.87 2.30 -5.61
N PHE A 20 7.39 2.14 -4.39
CA PHE A 20 8.17 2.41 -3.19
C PHE A 20 8.33 1.13 -2.39
N HIS A 21 9.58 0.68 -2.26
CA HIS A 21 9.98 -0.45 -1.45
C HIS A 21 10.54 0.06 -0.14
N LEU A 22 9.66 0.22 0.84
CA LEU A 22 10.04 0.68 2.17
C LEU A 22 10.21 -0.52 3.08
N SER A 23 11.41 -0.72 3.63
CA SER A 23 11.67 -1.74 4.65
C SER A 23 11.73 -1.12 6.04
N ARG A 24 11.25 -1.83 7.05
CA ARG A 24 11.40 -1.43 8.44
C ARG A 24 12.70 -1.97 9.01
N GLY A 25 13.49 -1.10 9.64
CA GLY A 25 14.88 -1.42 9.99
C GLY A 25 15.08 -2.44 11.11
N ASP A 26 14.05 -2.74 11.91
CA ASP A 26 14.13 -3.65 13.05
C ASP A 26 13.92 -5.12 12.68
N ASP A 27 13.06 -5.41 11.69
CA ASP A 27 12.64 -6.75 11.34
C ASP A 27 12.63 -7.07 9.83
N ASN A 28 13.09 -6.13 9.00
CA ASN A 28 13.08 -6.23 7.53
C ASN A 28 11.68 -6.45 6.93
N CYS A 29 10.60 -6.16 7.66
CA CYS A 29 9.27 -6.16 7.04
C CYS A 29 9.20 -5.07 5.97
N VAL A 30 8.45 -5.34 4.91
CA VAL A 30 8.23 -4.41 3.80
C VAL A 30 6.80 -3.86 3.89
N LEU A 31 6.65 -2.55 3.69
CA LEU A 31 5.33 -1.94 3.64
C LEU A 31 4.64 -2.33 2.34
N MET A 32 3.55 -3.08 2.45
CA MET A 32 2.76 -3.56 1.32
C MET A 32 1.39 -2.92 1.33
N GLN A 33 0.88 -2.56 0.14
CA GLN A 33 -0.56 -2.43 -0.05
C GLN A 33 -1.15 -3.83 0.01
N VAL A 34 -2.13 -4.06 0.88
CA VAL A 34 -2.81 -5.36 1.07
C VAL A 34 -4.27 -5.35 0.60
N GLY A 35 -4.85 -4.16 0.47
CA GLY A 35 -6.23 -4.00 0.02
C GLY A 35 -6.58 -2.56 -0.35
N LYS A 36 -7.86 -2.36 -0.65
CA LYS A 36 -8.49 -1.05 -0.85
C LYS A 36 -9.95 -1.11 -0.43
N ALA A 37 -10.54 0.02 -0.07
CA ALA A 37 -11.99 0.09 0.10
C ALA A 37 -12.72 -0.16 -1.23
N GLY A 38 -13.83 -0.89 -1.18
CA GLY A 38 -14.79 -1.10 -2.24
C GLY A 38 -16.22 -0.88 -1.74
N GLU A 39 -17.21 -1.08 -2.62
CA GLU A 39 -18.62 -0.81 -2.30
C GLU A 39 -19.17 -1.70 -1.17
N SER A 40 -18.70 -2.94 -1.06
CA SER A 40 -19.19 -3.95 -0.12
C SER A 40 -18.18 -4.34 0.97
N GLY A 41 -17.08 -3.59 1.12
CA GLY A 41 -16.02 -3.88 2.08
C GLY A 41 -14.63 -3.74 1.46
N PHE A 42 -13.63 -4.40 2.02
CA PHE A 42 -12.26 -4.36 1.52
C PHE A 42 -12.05 -5.35 0.38
N VAL A 43 -11.40 -4.87 -0.69
CA VAL A 43 -11.02 -5.66 -1.85
C VAL A 43 -9.53 -6.00 -1.75
N PRO A 44 -9.14 -7.29 -1.86
CA PRO A 44 -7.75 -7.71 -1.78
C PRO A 44 -6.92 -7.10 -2.91
N SER A 45 -5.71 -6.65 -2.59
CA SER A 45 -4.77 -6.09 -3.55
C SER A 45 -3.37 -6.12 -2.95
N PHE A 46 -2.52 -7.06 -3.38
CA PHE A 46 -1.17 -7.21 -2.84
C PHE A 46 -0.11 -6.64 -3.78
N GLN A 47 0.49 -5.51 -3.42
CA GLN A 47 1.53 -4.87 -4.22
C GLN A 47 2.34 -3.85 -3.41
N LEU A 48 3.52 -3.45 -3.91
CA LEU A 48 4.24 -2.31 -3.37
C LEU A 48 3.41 -1.02 -3.55
N PRO A 49 3.44 -0.10 -2.57
CA PRO A 49 2.90 1.25 -2.72
C PRO A 49 3.46 1.92 -3.98
N GLY A 50 2.61 2.57 -4.76
CA GLY A 50 3.08 3.20 -5.98
C GLY A 50 1.98 3.84 -6.82
N GLY A 51 2.41 4.44 -7.94
CA GLY A 51 1.54 5.18 -8.83
C GLY A 51 2.09 5.26 -10.24
N LYS A 52 1.22 5.67 -11.17
CA LYS A 52 1.63 6.05 -12.52
C LYS A 52 2.41 7.36 -12.43
N LEU A 53 3.51 7.43 -13.20
CA LEU A 53 4.22 8.68 -13.42
C LEU A 53 3.39 9.55 -14.36
N GLU A 54 3.15 10.79 -13.95
CA GLU A 54 2.36 11.77 -14.70
C GLU A 54 3.20 12.48 -15.77
N ARG A 55 2.54 13.19 -16.67
CA ARG A 55 3.23 13.84 -17.79
C ARG A 55 4.02 15.04 -17.28
N GLY A 56 5.33 15.04 -17.53
CA GLY A 56 6.21 16.12 -17.09
C GLY A 56 6.67 15.99 -15.63
N GLU A 57 6.22 14.94 -14.93
CA GLU A 57 6.59 14.64 -13.56
C GLU A 57 7.97 13.97 -13.49
N THR A 58 8.84 14.42 -12.59
CA THR A 58 10.08 13.70 -12.27
C THR A 58 9.82 12.56 -11.29
N TYR A 59 10.76 11.63 -11.12
CA TYR A 59 10.60 10.56 -10.12
C TYR A 59 10.50 11.09 -8.69
N ASN A 60 11.16 12.22 -8.40
CA ASN A 60 11.06 12.88 -7.09
C ASN A 60 9.67 13.46 -6.89
N ASP A 61 9.11 14.14 -7.88
CA ASP A 61 7.76 14.70 -7.79
C ASP A 61 6.72 13.59 -7.58
N ALA A 62 6.87 12.46 -8.27
CA ALA A 62 6.00 11.30 -8.10
C ALA A 62 6.10 10.65 -6.73
N LEU A 63 7.32 10.53 -6.18
CA LEU A 63 7.53 10.03 -4.83
C LEU A 63 6.96 10.99 -3.80
N GLU A 64 7.15 12.30 -4.00
CA GLU A 64 6.59 13.35 -3.14
C GLU A 64 5.06 13.28 -3.12
N ARG A 65 4.44 13.17 -4.29
CA ARG A 65 3.01 12.97 -4.42
C ARG A 65 2.56 11.68 -3.75
N LEU A 66 3.33 10.60 -3.83
CA LEU A 66 2.99 9.34 -3.17
C LEU A 66 2.94 9.49 -1.64
N PHE A 67 3.91 10.20 -1.04
CA PHE A 67 3.92 10.53 0.38
C PHE A 67 2.75 11.43 0.79
N ASN A 68 2.49 12.47 0.00
CA ASN A 68 1.45 13.45 0.31
C ASN A 68 0.03 12.98 0.00
N THR A 69 -0.13 11.83 -0.65
CA THR A 69 -1.45 11.28 -1.00
C THR A 69 -1.65 9.91 -0.35
N LYS A 70 -1.15 8.85 -0.98
CA LYS A 70 -1.44 7.46 -0.58
C LYS A 70 -0.82 7.07 0.75
N LEU A 71 0.36 7.58 1.06
CA LEU A 71 1.06 7.26 2.31
C LEU A 71 0.85 8.32 3.40
N ALA A 72 0.02 9.33 3.15
CA ALA A 72 -0.26 10.38 4.11
C ALA A 72 -0.86 9.76 5.39
N GLY A 73 -0.23 10.06 6.54
CA GLY A 73 -0.56 9.48 7.84
C GLY A 73 -0.05 8.05 8.05
N VAL A 74 0.21 7.28 6.99
CA VAL A 74 0.77 5.93 7.11
C VAL A 74 2.26 6.01 7.43
N ILE A 75 3.00 6.83 6.67
CA ILE A 75 4.45 6.99 6.82
C ILE A 75 4.78 8.47 6.83
N ASP A 76 5.45 8.94 7.87
CA ASP A 76 6.10 10.24 7.84
C ASP A 76 7.41 10.14 7.07
N LYS A 77 7.49 10.91 5.98
CA LYS A 77 8.67 11.03 5.11
C LYS A 77 9.92 11.47 5.88
N SER A 78 9.79 12.22 6.99
CA SER A 78 10.92 12.67 7.81
C SER A 78 11.73 11.51 8.43
N HIS A 79 11.10 10.33 8.55
CA HIS A 79 11.71 9.11 9.10
C HIS A 79 12.21 8.13 8.02
N VAL A 80 12.18 8.54 6.76
CA VAL A 80 12.66 7.73 5.64
C VAL A 80 14.14 8.03 5.41
N ALA A 81 14.99 7.02 5.59
CA ALA A 81 16.41 7.13 5.30
C ALA A 81 16.66 7.14 3.78
N SER A 82 17.92 7.31 3.38
CA SER A 82 18.36 7.43 1.98
C SER A 82 17.57 6.57 0.99
N VAL A 83 17.14 7.18 -0.12
CA VAL A 83 16.38 6.49 -1.17
C VAL A 83 17.32 6.05 -2.30
N SER A 84 17.46 4.74 -2.52
CA SER A 84 18.08 4.20 -3.73
C SER A 84 17.04 4.00 -4.83
N ARG A 85 17.49 3.84 -6.08
CA ARG A 85 16.60 3.70 -7.24
C ARG A 85 17.07 2.62 -8.18
N ASP A 86 16.15 1.72 -8.50
CA ASP A 86 16.33 0.68 -9.50
C ASP A 86 15.26 0.78 -10.59
N ARG A 87 15.59 0.29 -11.79
CA ARG A 87 14.67 0.29 -12.93
C ARG A 87 14.37 -1.13 -13.36
N GLU A 88 13.10 -1.49 -13.28
CA GLU A 88 12.59 -2.78 -13.73
C GLU A 88 11.68 -2.61 -14.95
N VAL A 89 11.69 -3.61 -15.82
CA VAL A 89 10.82 -3.67 -16.99
C VAL A 89 10.04 -4.96 -16.95
N VAL A 90 8.72 -4.85 -16.84
CA VAL A 90 7.80 -5.99 -16.79
C VAL A 90 6.81 -5.88 -17.94
N GLN A 91 6.60 -6.96 -18.67
CA GLN A 91 5.65 -7.04 -19.76
C GLN A 91 4.47 -7.91 -19.33
N LYS A 92 3.24 -7.41 -19.45
CA LYS A 92 2.01 -8.16 -19.18
C LYS A 92 0.98 -7.88 -20.26
N GLU A 93 0.19 -8.88 -20.58
CA GLU A 93 -0.98 -8.69 -21.43
C GLU A 93 -2.07 -7.93 -20.65
N SER A 94 -2.64 -6.90 -21.27
CA SER A 94 -3.70 -6.14 -20.63
C SER A 94 -5.06 -6.77 -20.93
N LYS A 95 -5.75 -7.23 -19.88
CA LYS A 95 -7.13 -7.72 -19.98
C LYS A 95 -8.12 -6.69 -20.54
N GLU A 96 -7.88 -5.41 -20.24
CA GLU A 96 -8.77 -4.30 -20.63
C GLU A 96 -8.55 -3.87 -22.08
N PHE A 97 -7.30 -3.78 -22.52
CA PHE A 97 -6.96 -3.16 -23.82
C PHE A 97 -6.62 -4.17 -24.92
N VAL A 98 -6.53 -5.48 -24.60
CA VAL A 98 -6.15 -6.55 -25.56
C VAL A 98 -4.83 -6.24 -26.29
N VAL A 99 -3.99 -5.39 -25.70
CA VAL A 99 -2.66 -5.05 -26.21
C VAL A 99 -1.63 -5.33 -25.15
N CYS A 100 -0.45 -5.73 -25.61
CA CYS A 100 0.68 -5.97 -24.74
C CYS A 100 1.09 -4.66 -24.04
N THR A 101 1.11 -4.68 -22.70
CA THR A 101 1.49 -3.53 -21.90
C THR A 101 2.88 -3.75 -21.29
N LYS A 102 3.79 -2.83 -21.55
CA LYS A 102 5.13 -2.77 -20.98
C LYS A 102 5.15 -1.77 -19.83
N TYR A 103 5.29 -2.28 -18.61
CA TYR A 103 5.45 -1.50 -17.40
C TYR A 103 6.93 -1.23 -17.16
N ILE A 104 7.31 0.04 -17.11
CA ILE A 104 8.63 0.48 -16.67
C ILE A 104 8.47 0.96 -15.23
N ARG A 105 8.93 0.15 -14.27
CA ARG A 105 8.87 0.48 -12.85
C ARG A 105 10.19 1.11 -12.42
N ASN A 106 10.11 2.26 -11.79
CA ASN A 106 11.22 2.81 -11.03
C ASN A 106 10.95 2.46 -9.57
N VAL A 107 11.73 1.52 -9.05
CA VAL A 107 11.64 1.05 -7.68
C VAL A 107 12.51 1.97 -6.83
N CYS A 108 11.87 2.77 -6.00
CA CYS A 108 12.54 3.60 -5.00
C CYS A 108 12.60 2.78 -3.71
N SER A 109 13.81 2.45 -3.24
CA SER A 109 13.98 1.65 -2.03
C SER A 109 14.50 2.50 -0.90
N ALA A 110 13.95 2.34 0.29
CA ALA A 110 14.37 3.08 1.48
C ALA A 110 14.15 2.24 2.74
N SER A 111 14.80 2.63 3.83
CA SER A 111 14.54 2.08 5.17
C SER A 111 13.81 3.09 6.05
N PHE A 112 12.94 2.58 6.91
CA PHE A 112 12.14 3.30 7.87
C PHE A 112 12.61 2.91 9.28
N THR A 113 13.00 3.90 10.08
CA THR A 113 13.65 3.68 11.38
C THR A 113 12.72 3.90 12.57
N ALA A 114 11.53 4.44 12.36
CA ALA A 114 10.54 4.70 13.41
C ALA A 114 9.38 3.70 13.31
N ASN A 115 8.64 3.50 14.40
CA ASN A 115 7.34 2.81 14.38
C ASN A 115 6.20 3.83 14.53
N HIS A 116 6.32 4.97 13.84
CA HIS A 116 5.34 6.05 13.94
C HIS A 116 4.40 6.02 12.74
N VAL A 117 3.27 5.33 12.91
CA VAL A 117 2.14 5.36 11.98
C VAL A 117 1.00 6.08 12.68
N THR A 118 0.51 7.16 12.11
CA THR A 118 -0.61 7.95 12.65
C THR A 118 -1.95 7.62 11.99
N ALA A 119 -1.92 6.89 10.88
CA ALA A 119 -3.12 6.44 10.19
C ALA A 119 -3.96 5.54 11.10
N PRO A 120 -5.30 5.63 11.02
CA PRO A 120 -6.19 4.72 11.72
C PRO A 120 -5.93 3.26 11.35
N SER A 121 -6.01 2.36 12.34
CA SER A 121 -5.91 0.92 12.13
C SER A 121 -7.31 0.31 11.96
N CYS A 122 -7.45 -0.58 10.98
CA CYS A 122 -8.56 -1.51 10.89
C CYS A 122 -8.54 -2.48 12.07
N THR A 123 -9.72 -3.02 12.41
CA THR A 123 -9.88 -4.06 13.44
C THR A 123 -10.38 -5.37 12.82
N VAL A 124 -10.12 -6.49 13.49
CA VAL A 124 -10.67 -7.79 13.08
C VAL A 124 -12.08 -7.97 13.64
N LYS A 125 -13.01 -8.48 12.82
CA LYS A 125 -14.37 -8.85 13.22
C LYS A 125 -14.33 -9.91 14.32
N ALA A 126 -15.09 -9.71 15.40
CA ALA A 126 -15.17 -10.68 16.49
C ALA A 126 -15.62 -12.08 15.99
N ALA A 127 -16.60 -12.13 15.09
CA ALA A 127 -17.06 -13.38 14.49
C ALA A 127 -15.98 -14.11 13.66
N SER A 128 -15.04 -13.37 13.06
CA SER A 128 -13.93 -13.99 12.33
C SER A 128 -12.97 -14.68 13.28
N TRP A 129 -12.74 -14.14 14.47
CA TRP A 129 -11.93 -14.79 15.52
C TRP A 129 -12.51 -16.11 15.98
N GLU A 130 -13.83 -16.18 16.16
CA GLU A 130 -14.49 -17.42 16.56
C GLU A 130 -14.43 -18.49 15.46
N ALA A 131 -14.65 -18.09 14.20
CA ALA A 131 -14.55 -19.01 13.06
C ALA A 131 -13.14 -19.59 12.92
N LEU A 132 -12.11 -18.77 13.16
CA LEU A 132 -10.72 -19.17 12.96
C LEU A 132 -10.13 -20.02 14.06
N GLN A 133 -10.65 -19.95 15.29
CA GLN A 133 -10.27 -20.91 16.33
C GLN A 133 -10.64 -22.35 15.96
N SER A 134 -11.59 -22.54 15.04
CA SER A 134 -11.98 -23.86 14.54
C SER A 134 -11.14 -24.34 13.34
N GLU A 135 -10.45 -23.44 12.63
CA GLU A 135 -9.65 -23.75 11.44
C GLU A 135 -8.15 -23.78 11.77
N THR A 136 -7.44 -24.79 11.31
CA THR A 136 -6.00 -24.98 11.59
C THR A 136 -5.08 -24.08 10.75
N ASN A 137 -5.55 -22.93 10.26
CA ASN A 137 -4.74 -22.07 9.38
C ASN A 137 -3.87 -21.09 10.21
N LEU A 138 -2.71 -21.58 10.63
CA LEU A 138 -1.73 -20.81 11.40
C LEU A 138 -1.26 -19.54 10.67
N GLU A 139 -1.16 -19.56 9.34
CA GLU A 139 -0.71 -18.43 8.53
C GLU A 139 -1.71 -17.28 8.60
N LEU A 140 -3.02 -17.59 8.52
CA LEU A 140 -4.07 -16.60 8.62
C LEU A 140 -4.14 -15.97 10.02
N HIS A 141 -3.90 -16.75 11.07
CA HIS A 141 -3.88 -16.24 12.43
C HIS A 141 -2.81 -15.16 12.61
N ALA A 142 -1.59 -15.41 12.10
CA ALA A 142 -0.49 -14.44 12.16
C ALA A 142 -0.76 -13.16 11.34
N LEU A 143 -1.53 -13.25 10.25
CA LEU A 143 -1.94 -12.10 9.46
C LEU A 143 -3.01 -11.25 10.16
N LEU A 144 -3.91 -11.87 10.93
CA LEU A 144 -5.01 -11.16 11.59
C LEU A 144 -4.60 -10.41 12.86
N GLU A 145 -3.53 -10.85 13.51
CA GLU A 145 -2.90 -10.08 14.57
C GLU A 145 -2.11 -8.87 14.04
N ARG A 146 -1.90 -8.79 12.73
CA ARG A 146 -1.16 -7.70 12.10
C ARG A 146 -1.97 -6.40 12.12
N PRO A 147 -1.38 -5.28 12.58
CA PRO A 147 -1.97 -3.97 12.34
C PRO A 147 -2.10 -3.71 10.83
N VAL A 148 -3.29 -3.28 10.42
CA VAL A 148 -3.57 -2.87 9.04
C VAL A 148 -4.05 -1.43 9.07
N TRP A 149 -3.30 -0.54 8.44
CA TRP A 149 -3.62 0.88 8.40
C TRP A 149 -4.40 1.23 7.15
N ILE A 150 -5.31 2.20 7.26
CA ILE A 150 -6.07 2.73 6.13
C ILE A 150 -5.64 4.17 5.85
N SER A 151 -5.27 4.45 4.60
CA SER A 151 -4.93 5.83 4.20
C SER A 151 -6.16 6.72 4.13
N SER A 152 -5.93 8.02 4.33
CA SER A 152 -6.94 9.07 4.17
C SER A 152 -7.17 9.48 2.70
N ASP A 153 -6.52 8.80 1.75
CA ASP A 153 -6.71 9.08 0.33
C ASP A 153 -8.12 8.69 -0.14
N VAL A 154 -8.52 9.23 -1.30
CA VAL A 154 -9.86 8.98 -1.89
C VAL A 154 -10.14 7.48 -2.08
N ASN A 155 -9.11 6.67 -2.34
CA ASN A 155 -9.27 5.24 -2.55
C ASN A 155 -9.26 4.41 -1.26
N ARG A 156 -8.96 5.03 -0.11
CA ARG A 156 -8.80 4.41 1.21
C ARG A 156 -8.02 3.10 1.11
N THR A 157 -6.76 3.22 0.74
CA THR A 157 -5.84 2.10 0.53
C THR A 157 -5.42 1.48 1.86
N LEU A 158 -5.33 0.14 1.93
CA LEU A 158 -4.92 -0.58 3.13
C LEU A 158 -3.46 -0.99 3.03
N PHE A 159 -2.71 -0.75 4.11
CA PHE A 159 -1.29 -1.05 4.20
C PHE A 159 -0.97 -1.89 5.43
N ALA A 160 0.02 -2.78 5.30
CA ALA A 160 0.58 -3.55 6.40
C ALA A 160 2.09 -3.74 6.20
N TRP A 161 2.82 -3.88 7.30
CA TRP A 161 4.20 -4.38 7.28
C TRP A 161 4.16 -5.90 7.14
N VAL A 162 4.81 -6.44 6.12
CA VAL A 162 4.77 -7.86 5.76
C VAL A 162 6.19 -8.40 5.64
N SER A 163 6.48 -9.58 6.21
CA SER A 163 7.80 -10.19 6.09
C SER A 163 8.06 -10.65 4.65
N GLU A 164 9.32 -10.93 4.30
CA GLU A 164 9.65 -11.45 2.96
C GLU A 164 8.97 -12.81 2.69
N ASP A 165 8.93 -13.70 3.68
CA ASP A 165 8.28 -15.02 3.57
C ASP A 165 6.78 -14.89 3.31
N GLU A 166 6.12 -13.99 4.04
CA GLU A 166 4.69 -13.71 3.85
C GLU A 166 4.42 -13.03 2.52
N SER A 167 5.32 -12.14 2.08
CA SER A 167 5.22 -11.49 0.78
C SER A 167 5.31 -12.50 -0.36
N ALA A 168 6.20 -13.50 -0.24
CA ALA A 168 6.30 -14.60 -1.19
C ALA A 168 5.03 -15.46 -1.19
N LEU A 169 4.48 -15.77 0.00
CA LEU A 169 3.24 -16.52 0.17
C LEU A 169 2.04 -15.80 -0.48
N LEU A 170 1.85 -14.52 -0.13
CA LEU A 170 0.71 -13.70 -0.56
C LEU A 170 0.77 -13.30 -2.04
N SER A 171 1.95 -13.30 -2.65
CA SER A 171 2.12 -13.04 -4.10
C SER A 171 1.77 -14.24 -4.98
N GLY A 172 1.64 -15.44 -4.41
CA GLY A 172 1.31 -16.69 -5.11
C GLY A 172 -0.19 -16.86 -5.38
N SER A 173 -0.55 -17.87 -6.18
CA SER A 173 -1.96 -18.21 -6.46
C SER A 173 -2.71 -18.69 -5.22
N SER A 174 -2.03 -19.38 -4.28
CA SER A 174 -2.58 -19.74 -2.97
C SER A 174 -2.78 -18.51 -2.08
N GLY A 175 -1.92 -17.49 -2.22
CA GLY A 175 -1.98 -16.25 -1.48
C GLY A 175 -3.23 -15.42 -1.74
N GLU A 176 -3.82 -15.51 -2.94
CA GLU A 176 -5.03 -14.76 -3.31
C GLU A 176 -6.23 -15.14 -2.42
N ALA A 177 -6.42 -16.44 -2.15
CA ALA A 177 -7.49 -16.91 -1.27
C ALA A 177 -7.27 -16.46 0.18
N LEU A 178 -6.04 -16.60 0.67
CA LEU A 178 -5.64 -16.17 2.01
C LEU A 178 -5.85 -14.66 2.22
N LEU A 179 -5.40 -13.85 1.24
CA LEU A 179 -5.58 -12.40 1.27
C LEU A 179 -7.05 -12.00 1.22
N THR A 180 -7.86 -12.70 0.41
CA THR A 180 -9.31 -12.48 0.35
C THR A 180 -9.96 -12.74 1.71
N GLN A 181 -9.60 -13.86 2.35
CA GLN A 181 -10.10 -14.21 3.69
C GLN A 181 -9.66 -13.16 4.72
N TRP A 182 -8.39 -12.77 4.71
CA TRP A 182 -7.86 -11.72 5.59
C TRP A 182 -8.63 -10.40 5.43
N MET A 183 -8.79 -9.90 4.19
CA MET A 183 -9.51 -8.64 3.94
C MET A 183 -11.00 -8.72 4.33
N SER A 184 -11.64 -9.87 4.15
CA SER A 184 -13.04 -10.07 4.55
C SER A 184 -13.25 -10.03 6.06
N ALA A 185 -12.21 -10.34 6.83
CA ALA A 185 -12.23 -10.36 8.29
C ALA A 185 -11.94 -8.99 8.93
N LEU A 186 -11.54 -7.99 8.15
CA LEU A 186 -11.28 -6.63 8.64
C LEU A 186 -12.55 -5.76 8.62
N GLU A 187 -12.59 -4.81 9.55
CA GLU A 187 -13.55 -3.70 9.63
C GLU A 187 -12.81 -2.36 9.60
N PRO A 188 -13.40 -1.33 8.96
CA PRO A 188 -12.83 0.00 8.99
C PRO A 188 -12.78 0.55 10.42
N PRO A 189 -11.84 1.46 10.71
CA PRO A 189 -11.81 2.20 11.97
C PRO A 189 -13.15 2.90 12.20
N ARG A 190 -13.57 3.00 13.46
CA ARG A 190 -14.80 3.71 13.80
C ARG A 190 -14.59 5.22 13.72
N PRO A 191 -15.57 6.01 13.26
CA PRO A 191 -15.40 7.45 13.00
C PRO A 191 -15.12 8.27 14.28
N ASP A 192 -15.50 7.77 15.46
CA ASP A 192 -15.20 8.37 16.76
C ASP A 192 -13.69 8.39 17.09
N GLN A 193 -12.87 7.66 16.35
CA GLN A 193 -11.41 7.67 16.50
C GLN A 193 -10.71 8.76 15.65
N GLU A 194 -11.41 9.43 14.73
CA GLU A 194 -10.78 10.41 13.83
C GLU A 194 -10.64 11.82 14.44
N GLU A 195 -11.44 12.19 15.45
CA GLU A 195 -11.50 13.57 15.98
C GLU A 195 -10.66 13.83 17.25
N SER A 196 -9.87 12.86 17.73
CA SER A 196 -9.13 13.01 19.01
C SER A 196 -7.74 13.66 18.88
N GLY A 197 -7.32 14.03 17.66
CA GLY A 197 -6.06 14.73 17.40
C GLY A 197 -6.30 16.21 17.11
N ASP A 198 -5.64 17.08 17.86
CA ASP A 198 -5.60 18.55 17.69
C ASP A 198 -6.78 19.36 18.26
N GLY A 199 -7.08 19.13 19.54
CA GLY A 199 -7.45 20.22 20.44
C GLY A 199 -6.21 21.03 20.85
N PHE A 200 -5.49 21.64 19.92
CA PHE A 200 -4.49 22.66 20.25
C PHE A 200 -5.26 23.92 20.67
N ASP A 201 -5.46 24.05 21.98
CA ASP A 201 -6.03 25.23 22.63
C ASP A 201 -5.11 26.43 22.38
N ASN A 202 -5.43 27.22 21.35
CA ASN A 202 -4.72 28.45 21.01
C ASN A 202 -5.27 29.62 21.84
N SER A 203 -5.35 29.46 23.16
CA SER A 203 -5.61 30.57 24.09
C SER A 203 -4.31 31.35 24.33
N GLY A 204 -3.79 31.97 23.27
CA GLY A 204 -2.79 33.02 23.39
C GLY A 204 -3.48 34.31 23.80
N GLU A 205 -3.39 34.65 25.08
CA GLU A 205 -3.62 35.99 25.63
C GLU A 205 -2.93 37.06 24.78
N ILE A 206 -3.72 38.00 24.25
CA ILE A 206 -3.23 39.27 23.74
C ILE A 206 -3.27 40.24 24.92
N GLU A 207 -2.15 40.42 25.62
CA GLU A 207 -1.96 41.61 26.45
C GLU A 207 -1.56 42.79 25.56
N ILE A 208 -2.22 43.93 25.78
CA ILE A 208 -2.12 45.21 25.05
C ILE A 208 -1.09 46.11 25.72
#